data_AF-A0A4Y4XHJ2-F1
#
_entry.id   AF-A0A4Y4XHJ2-F1
#
_cell.length_a   1.000
_cell.length_b   1.000
_cell.length_c   1.000
_cell.angle_alpha   90.00
_cell.angle_beta   90.00
_cell.angle_gamma   90.00
#
_symmetry.space_group_name_H-M   'P 1'
#
loop_
_entity.id
_entity.type
_entity.pdbx_description
1 polymer ?
#
loop_
_entity_poly.entity_id
_entity_poly.type
_entity_poly.pdbx_seq_one_letter_code
_entity_poly.pdbx_strand_id
1 'polypeptide(L)'
;ALAIHTDFSLHEVHEFLGTPSPLRDLKTLKSLIKNAFKHFQIELENKRFALYFNRKQDCLNYLKKCGLLGGSTLSFKQKKHFFQNMAFEKLSYEVLLFSGIKRS
;
A
#
# COMPACT_ATOMS: atom_id res chain seq x y z
N ALA A 1 -16.46 -3.85 -7.99
CA ALA A 1 -15.03 -4.03 -8.28
C ALA A 1 -14.25 -4.05 -6.97
N LEU A 2 -13.22 -4.88 -6.87
CA LEU A 2 -12.33 -4.99 -5.71
C LEU A 2 -11.04 -4.22 -6.02
N ALA A 3 -10.51 -3.49 -5.04
CA ALA A 3 -9.19 -2.86 -5.13
C ALA A 3 -8.23 -3.58 -4.17
N ILE A 4 -7.09 -4.03 -4.67
CA ILE A 4 -6.08 -4.71 -3.86
C ILE A 4 -4.76 -3.94 -3.95
N HIS A 5 -4.23 -3.52 -2.80
CA HIS A 5 -2.94 -2.84 -2.73
C HIS A 5 -1.78 -3.77 -3.11
N THR A 6 -0.79 -3.22 -3.82
CA THR A 6 0.46 -3.90 -4.15
C THR A 6 1.61 -3.47 -3.22
N ASP A 7 2.73 -4.16 -3.33
CA ASP A 7 3.99 -3.86 -2.63
C ASP A 7 4.53 -2.43 -2.83
N PHE A 8 4.15 -1.74 -3.91
CA PHE A 8 4.50 -0.34 -4.15
C PHE A 8 3.75 0.64 -3.21
N SER A 9 2.65 0.19 -2.58
CA SER A 9 1.93 1.03 -1.63
C SER A 9 2.79 1.34 -0.41
N LEU A 10 2.86 2.62 -0.06
CA LEU A 10 3.66 3.15 1.05
C LEU A 10 5.15 2.83 0.93
N HIS A 11 5.67 2.70 -0.30
CA HIS A 11 7.09 2.41 -0.50
C HIS A 11 8.00 3.44 0.19
N GLU A 12 7.58 4.72 0.29
CA GLU A 12 8.34 5.74 1.01
C GLU A 12 8.53 5.39 2.49
N VAL A 13 7.52 4.80 3.14
CA VAL A 13 7.59 4.35 4.53
C VAL A 13 8.53 3.15 4.65
N HIS A 14 8.39 2.18 3.74
CA HIS A 14 9.18 0.95 3.72
C HIS A 14 10.66 1.22 3.46
N GLU A 15 10.96 2.08 2.48
CA GLU A 15 12.30 2.55 2.15
C GLU A 15 12.93 3.28 3.33
N PHE A 16 12.21 4.21 3.96
CA PHE A 16 12.72 4.92 5.13
C PHE A 16 13.02 3.97 6.31
N LEU A 17 12.18 2.97 6.53
CA LEU A 17 12.37 2.00 7.60
C LEU A 17 13.38 0.90 7.26
N GLY A 18 13.85 0.81 6.01
CA GLY A 18 14.70 -0.28 5.53
C GLY A 18 14.02 -1.65 5.60
N THR A 19 12.70 -1.68 5.38
CA THR A 19 11.88 -2.91 5.46
C THR A 19 11.21 -3.18 4.11
N PRO A 20 11.01 -4.44 3.71
CA PRO A 20 10.20 -4.75 2.54
C PRO A 20 8.72 -4.49 2.82
N SER A 21 7.94 -4.26 1.76
CA SER A 21 6.48 -4.26 1.87
C SER A 21 5.98 -5.67 2.19
N PRO A 22 4.99 -5.83 3.09
CA PRO A 22 4.35 -7.12 3.35
C PRO A 22 3.36 -7.53 2.25
N LEU A 23 3.05 -6.63 1.32
CA LEU A 23 2.12 -6.88 0.22
C LEU A 23 2.81 -7.58 -0.94
N ARG A 24 2.03 -8.23 -1.80
CA ARG A 24 2.55 -8.89 -3.00
C ARG A 24 2.76 -7.89 -4.13
N ASP A 25 3.73 -8.19 -4.99
CA ASP A 25 3.95 -7.43 -6.21
C ASP A 25 2.81 -7.60 -7.22
N LEU A 26 2.65 -6.61 -8.08
CA LEU A 26 1.59 -6.55 -9.09
C LEU A 26 1.55 -7.78 -10.00
N LYS A 27 2.71 -8.32 -10.41
CA LYS A 27 2.79 -9.45 -11.34
C LYS A 27 2.28 -10.72 -10.66
N THR A 28 2.71 -10.98 -9.43
CA THR A 28 2.22 -12.09 -8.61
C THR A 28 0.73 -11.97 -8.39
N LEU A 29 0.23 -10.78 -8.04
CA LEU A 29 -1.19 -10.52 -7.82
C LEU A 29 -2.06 -10.80 -9.07
N LYS A 30 -1.64 -10.28 -10.25
CA LYS A 30 -2.34 -10.55 -11.52
C LYS A 30 -2.39 -12.05 -11.84
N SER A 31 -1.30 -12.79 -11.57
CA SER A 31 -1.25 -14.24 -11.77
C SER A 31 -2.23 -14.98 -10.85
N LEU A 32 -2.23 -14.65 -9.55
CA LEU A 32 -3.13 -15.26 -8.57
C LEU A 32 -4.60 -15.05 -8.91
N ILE A 33 -4.99 -13.82 -9.29
CA ILE A 33 -6.39 -13.53 -9.65
C ILE A 33 -6.80 -14.29 -10.92
N LYS A 34 -5.97 -14.28 -11.97
CA LYS A 34 -6.25 -15.04 -13.20
C LYS A 34 -6.45 -16.53 -12.93
N ASN A 35 -5.64 -17.10 -12.06
CA ASN A 35 -5.73 -18.51 -11.69
C ASN A 35 -6.97 -18.81 -10.85
N ALA A 36 -7.27 -17.98 -9.86
CA ALA A 36 -8.42 -18.14 -8.97
C ALA A 36 -9.76 -17.97 -9.72
N PHE A 37 -9.81 -17.07 -10.71
CA PHE A 37 -11.02 -16.72 -11.46
C PHE A 37 -10.97 -17.19 -12.92
N LYS A 38 -10.28 -18.29 -13.21
CA LYS A 38 -10.06 -18.80 -14.58
C LYS A 38 -11.34 -19.10 -15.38
N HIS A 39 -12.48 -19.30 -14.70
CA HIS A 39 -13.79 -19.55 -15.31
C HIS A 39 -14.67 -18.30 -15.40
N PHE A 40 -14.15 -17.14 -15.02
CA PHE A 40 -14.83 -15.85 -15.11
C PHE A 40 -14.27 -15.07 -16.30
N GLN A 41 -15.10 -14.20 -16.86
CA GLN A 41 -14.58 -13.08 -17.64
C GLN A 41 -14.14 -12.02 -16.64
N ILE A 42 -12.85 -11.63 -16.67
CA ILE A 42 -12.27 -10.71 -15.70
C ILE A 42 -11.62 -9.52 -16.39
N GLU A 43 -11.65 -8.37 -15.72
CA GLU A 43 -10.87 -7.19 -16.10
C GLU A 43 -9.94 -6.82 -14.95
N LEU A 44 -8.72 -6.44 -15.32
CA LEU A 44 -7.65 -6.09 -14.40
C LEU A 44 -7.06 -4.75 -14.82
N GLU A 45 -7.11 -3.76 -13.94
CA GLU A 45 -6.57 -2.43 -14.17
C GLU A 45 -5.63 -2.06 -13.02
N ASN A 46 -4.44 -1.55 -13.31
CA ASN A 46 -3.53 -1.03 -12.29
C ASN A 46 -3.63 0.50 -12.22
N LYS A 47 -3.82 1.04 -11.02
CA LYS A 47 -3.81 2.49 -10.78
C LYS A 47 -2.79 2.86 -9.74
N ARG A 48 -2.12 3.98 -9.98
CA ARG A 48 -1.25 4.65 -9.00
C ARG A 48 -1.87 5.97 -8.58
N PHE A 49 -1.76 6.29 -7.31
CA PHE A 49 -2.19 7.56 -6.77
C PHE A 49 -1.26 8.00 -5.65
N ALA A 50 -1.23 9.30 -5.41
CA ALA A 50 -0.42 9.92 -4.38
C ALA A 50 -1.32 10.75 -3.47
N LEU A 51 -1.14 10.57 -2.17
CA LEU A 51 -1.70 11.46 -1.16
C LEU A 51 -0.65 12.50 -0.79
N TYR A 52 -1.04 13.77 -0.86
CA TYR A 52 -0.16 14.88 -0.53
C TYR A 52 -0.55 15.49 0.82
N PHE A 53 0.45 15.91 1.59
CA PHE A 53 0.24 16.51 2.90
C PHE A 53 0.97 17.84 3.00
N ASN A 54 0.25 18.86 3.46
CA ASN A 54 0.83 20.18 3.70
C ASN A 54 1.54 20.28 5.05
N ARG A 55 1.15 19.43 6.01
CA ARG A 55 1.72 19.41 7.36
C ARG A 55 2.15 18.00 7.72
N LYS A 56 3.33 17.89 8.32
CA LYS A 56 3.88 16.63 8.83
C LYS A 56 2.91 15.91 9.77
N GLN A 57 2.27 16.66 10.67
CA GLN A 57 1.33 16.09 11.64
C GLN A 57 0.15 15.39 10.96
N ASP A 58 -0.31 15.89 9.81
CA ASP A 58 -1.44 15.30 9.08
C ASP A 58 -1.04 13.95 8.47
N CYS A 59 0.14 13.86 7.87
CA CYS A 59 0.70 12.62 7.36
C CYS A 59 0.87 11.58 8.48
N LEU A 60 1.46 11.98 9.61
CA LEU A 60 1.66 11.09 10.76
C LEU A 60 0.35 10.62 11.38
N ASN A 61 -0.63 11.52 11.52
CA ASN A 61 -1.96 11.16 12.02
C ASN A 61 -2.66 10.20 11.05
N TYR A 62 -2.51 10.41 9.75
CA TYR A 62 -3.02 9.51 8.73
C TYR A 62 -2.39 8.11 8.84
N LEU A 63 -1.06 8.01 8.89
CA LEU A 63 -0.36 6.73 9.07
C LEU A 63 -0.74 6.02 10.37
N LYS A 64 -0.99 6.78 11.45
CA LYS A 64 -1.50 6.24 12.72
C LYS A 64 -2.90 5.64 12.55
N LYS A 65 -3.81 6.32 11.82
CA LYS A 65 -5.15 5.81 11.52
C LYS A 65 -5.12 4.57 10.63
N CYS A 66 -4.13 4.44 9.76
CA CYS A 66 -3.88 3.23 8.97
C CYS A 66 -3.28 2.06 9.78
N GLY A 67 -3.05 2.23 11.09
CA GLY A 67 -2.49 1.18 11.96
C GLY A 67 -0.97 1.00 11.84
N LEU A 68 -0.29 1.77 10.98
CA LEU A 68 1.15 1.61 10.72
C LEU A 68 2.03 2.09 11.87
N LEU A 69 1.55 3.03 12.68
CA LEU A 69 2.30 3.60 13.81
C LEU A 69 1.87 3.05 15.18
N GLY A 70 0.84 2.21 15.21
CA GLY A 70 0.28 1.62 16.44
C GLY A 70 1.00 0.36 16.92
N GLY A 71 1.79 -0.29 16.07
CA GLY A 71 2.45 -1.56 16.38
C GLY A 71 3.62 -1.44 17.38
N SER A 72 3.96 -2.57 18.01
CA SER A 72 5.14 -2.75 18.87
C SER A 72 6.43 -3.02 18.09
N THR A 73 6.36 -3.09 16.75
CA THR A 73 7.48 -3.45 15.87
C THR A 73 8.62 -2.42 15.87
N LEU A 74 8.32 -1.14 16.09
CA LEU A 74 9.32 -0.08 16.17
C LEU A 74 9.63 0.27 17.62
N SER A 75 10.91 0.27 17.98
CA SER A 75 11.40 0.82 19.25
C SER A 75 11.08 2.32 19.35
N PHE A 76 11.06 2.85 20.58
CA PHE A 76 10.87 4.29 20.80
C PHE A 76 11.85 5.16 20.00
N LYS A 77 13.12 4.73 19.90
CA LYS A 77 14.16 5.42 19.13
C LYS A 77 13.83 5.45 17.63
N GLN A 78 13.38 4.33 17.07
CA GLN A 78 12.98 4.24 15.65
C GLN A 78 11.73 5.08 15.38
N LYS A 79 10.73 5.06 16.27
CA LYS A 79 9.54 5.93 16.17
C LYS A 79 9.94 7.41 16.17
N LYS A 80 10.80 7.83 17.10
CA LYS A 80 11.29 9.21 17.16
C LYS A 80 12.05 9.60 15.88
N HIS A 81 12.93 8.74 15.39
CA HIS A 81 13.67 8.97 14.14
C HIS A 81 12.72 9.12 12.94
N PHE A 82 11.71 8.24 12.83
CA PHE A 82 10.65 8.31 11.83
C PHE A 82 9.91 9.65 11.87
N PHE A 83 9.45 10.04 13.06
CA PHE A 83 8.75 11.30 13.26
C PHE A 83 9.60 12.53 12.96
N GLN A 84 10.93 12.44 13.00
CA GLN A 84 11.83 13.56 12.74
C GLN A 84 12.29 13.63 11.28
N ASN A 85 12.54 12.48 10.64
CA ASN A 85 13.32 12.47 9.39
C ASN A 85 12.56 11.93 8.18
N MET A 86 11.39 11.32 8.33
CA MET A 86 10.63 10.87 7.16
C MET A 86 10.09 12.07 6.38
N ALA A 87 10.26 12.04 5.05
CA ALA A 87 9.56 12.91 4.12
C ALA A 87 8.04 12.69 4.29
N PHE A 88 7.29 13.77 4.45
CA PHE A 88 5.87 13.71 4.82
C PHE A 88 4.95 14.20 3.71
N GLU A 89 5.51 14.84 2.69
CA GLU A 89 4.80 15.59 1.66
C GLU A 89 3.96 14.69 0.76
N LYS A 90 4.34 13.40 0.65
CA LYS A 90 3.73 12.45 -0.27
C LYS A 90 3.74 11.02 0.29
N LEU A 91 2.62 10.33 0.11
CA LEU A 91 2.53 8.87 0.24
C LEU A 91 1.98 8.28 -1.06
N SER A 92 2.71 7.35 -1.66
CA SER A 92 2.30 6.72 -2.91
C SER A 92 1.60 5.39 -2.68
N TYR A 93 0.63 5.11 -3.54
CA TYR A 93 -0.14 3.88 -3.53
C TYR A 93 -0.23 3.31 -4.94
N GLU A 94 -0.30 1.99 -5.00
CA GLU A 94 -0.66 1.26 -6.21
C GLU A 94 -1.69 0.20 -5.85
N VAL A 95 -2.73 0.12 -6.67
CA VAL A 95 -3.80 -0.85 -6.54
C VAL A 95 -4.02 -1.58 -7.84
N LEU A 96 -4.31 -2.87 -7.72
CA LEU A 96 -4.91 -3.68 -8.78
C LEU A 96 -6.42 -3.68 -8.58
N LEU A 97 -7.13 -3.04 -9.50
CA LEU A 97 -8.57 -3.12 -9.62
C LEU A 97 -8.94 -4.41 -10.34
N PHE A 98 -9.91 -5.11 -9.78
CA PHE A 98 -10.44 -6.37 -10.30
C PHE A 98 -11.97 -6.29 -10.39
N SER A 99 -12.49 -6.66 -11.56
CA SER A 99 -13.91 -6.95 -11.77
C SER A 99 -14.03 -8.29 -12.49
N GLY A 100 -15.15 -8.98 -12.29
CA GLY A 100 -15.40 -10.24 -12.99
C GLY A 100 -16.87 -10.62 -13.00
N ILE A 101 -17.27 -11.28 -14.08
CA ILE A 101 -18.62 -11.80 -14.28
C ILE A 101 -18.50 -13.31 -14.56
N LYS A 102 -19.32 -14.11 -13.86
CA LYS A 102 -19.34 -15.55 -14.06
C LYS A 102 -19.85 -15.84 -15.48
N ARG A 103 -19.12 -16.66 -16.24
CA ARG A 103 -19.60 -17.11 -17.55
C ARG A 103 -20.85 -17.97 -17.34
N SER A 104 -21.92 -17.65 -18.08
CA SER A 104 -23.17 -18.41 -18.13
C SER A 104 -22.93 -19.82 -18.63
#